data_AF-A0A4V2BHC5-F1
#
_entry.id   AF-A0A4V2BHC5-F1
#
_cell.length_a   1.000
_cell.length_b   1.000
_cell.length_c   1.000
_cell.angle_alpha   90.00
_cell.angle_beta   90.00
_cell.angle_gamma   90.00
#
_symmetry.space_group_name_H-M   'P 1'
#
loop_
_entity.id
_entity.type
_entity.pdbx_description
1 polymer ?
#
loop_
_entity_poly.entity_id
_entity_poly.type
_entity_poly.pdbx_seq_one_letter_code
_entity_poly.pdbx_strand_id
1 'polypeptide(L)'
;MASKPKKPATKTAKLSTKAAPMLADVRAHIDGIDRQIQGLIADRAAYALQVGKAKGKLAAAVDYYRPEREAQVLRMVVDRNEGPLSDEVLVHVFREIMSACLAQQEPLKVGFLGPEGTFSQQAVLKHFGRSAHGLPLASIEEVFQEVENGNADFGVVPVENSGQGTIQVTLDMFLTSNLKICGEVELRVHQYLLSRTGRIEDIERIYSHPQSFAQTSSWLRANLPKVEKIPVSSNAEGARRARNSDDAAAIAGESAGHVYGLKKVIMSSIQDDADNTTRFLVIGRNIFPTSGHDRTSVLVF
;
A
#
# COMPACT_ATOMS: atom_id res chain seq x y z
N MET A 1 -82.55 -27.79 -7.20
CA MET A 1 -81.75 -27.31 -6.05
C MET A 1 -80.29 -27.65 -6.31
N ALA A 2 -79.49 -26.65 -6.67
CA ALA A 2 -78.29 -26.15 -5.96
C ALA A 2 -77.06 -27.11 -5.99
N SER A 3 -76.09 -26.87 -6.90
CA SER A 3 -74.78 -26.19 -6.65
C SER A 3 -73.69 -27.19 -6.21
N LYS A 4 -72.42 -27.20 -6.62
CA LYS A 4 -71.42 -26.32 -7.29
C LYS A 4 -70.13 -27.19 -7.40
N PRO A 5 -68.95 -26.77 -7.94
CA PRO A 5 -68.60 -25.69 -8.88
C PRO A 5 -67.66 -26.17 -10.04
N LYS A 6 -67.58 -25.40 -11.15
CA LYS A 6 -66.46 -25.46 -12.09
C LYS A 6 -65.30 -24.60 -11.55
N LYS A 7 -64.11 -25.18 -11.34
CA LYS A 7 -62.84 -24.45 -11.16
C LYS A 7 -62.02 -24.50 -12.46
N PRO A 8 -61.29 -23.43 -12.82
CA PRO A 8 -60.62 -23.32 -14.10
C PRO A 8 -59.26 -24.02 -14.12
N ALA A 9 -58.83 -24.44 -15.31
CA ALA A 9 -57.55 -25.05 -15.59
C ALA A 9 -56.38 -24.12 -15.21
N THR A 10 -55.59 -24.55 -14.23
CA THR A 10 -54.30 -23.93 -13.89
C THR A 10 -53.27 -24.35 -14.93
N LYS A 11 -52.91 -23.41 -15.82
CA LYS A 11 -51.68 -23.50 -16.62
C LYS A 11 -50.50 -23.49 -15.66
N THR A 12 -49.87 -24.64 -15.46
CA THR A 12 -48.54 -24.74 -14.84
C THR A 12 -47.51 -24.16 -15.81
N ALA A 13 -47.21 -22.87 -15.65
CA ALA A 13 -46.02 -22.27 -16.21
C ALA A 13 -44.81 -22.89 -15.50
N LYS A 14 -44.08 -23.74 -16.22
CA LYS A 14 -42.75 -24.22 -15.81
C LYS A 14 -41.84 -22.99 -15.68
N LEU A 15 -41.56 -22.59 -14.43
CA LEU A 15 -40.42 -21.73 -14.14
C LEU A 15 -39.15 -22.50 -14.48
N SER A 16 -38.46 -22.06 -15.53
CA SER A 16 -37.14 -22.56 -15.92
C SER A 16 -36.11 -22.13 -14.89
N THR A 17 -35.65 -23.07 -14.07
CA THR A 17 -34.43 -22.90 -13.27
C THR A 17 -33.22 -22.95 -14.22
N LYS A 18 -32.50 -21.83 -14.39
CA LYS A 18 -31.20 -21.83 -15.08
C LYS A 18 -30.27 -22.79 -14.36
N ALA A 19 -29.78 -23.81 -15.06
CA ALA A 19 -28.77 -24.73 -14.54
C ALA A 19 -27.49 -23.96 -14.21
N ALA A 20 -26.89 -24.25 -13.06
CA ALA A 20 -25.60 -23.67 -12.69
C ALA A 20 -24.55 -24.03 -13.76
N PRO A 21 -23.70 -23.07 -14.18
CA PRO A 21 -22.69 -23.33 -15.20
C PRO A 21 -21.70 -24.40 -14.72
N MET A 22 -21.27 -25.27 -15.62
CA MET A 22 -20.27 -26.30 -15.28
C MET A 22 -18.95 -25.62 -14.94
N LEU A 23 -18.35 -26.02 -13.81
CA LEU A 23 -17.12 -25.42 -13.29
C LEU A 23 -15.98 -25.37 -14.32
N ALA A 24 -15.88 -26.39 -15.18
CA ALA A 24 -14.88 -26.48 -16.23
C ALA A 24 -15.05 -25.36 -17.28
N ASP A 25 -16.28 -25.08 -17.70
CA ASP A 25 -16.57 -24.06 -18.71
C ASP A 25 -16.28 -22.65 -18.19
N VAL A 26 -16.62 -22.39 -16.91
CA VAL A 26 -16.30 -21.12 -16.25
C VAL A 26 -14.79 -20.91 -16.17
N ARG A 27 -14.02 -21.94 -15.79
CA ARG A 27 -12.55 -21.86 -15.74
C ARG A 27 -11.94 -21.61 -17.11
N ALA A 28 -12.39 -22.32 -18.14
CA ALA A 28 -11.91 -22.11 -19.51
C ALA A 28 -12.21 -20.68 -20.01
N HIS A 29 -13.35 -20.10 -19.61
CA HIS A 29 -13.67 -18.71 -19.89
C HIS A 29 -12.74 -17.73 -19.17
N ILE A 30 -12.44 -17.97 -17.89
CA ILE A 30 -11.46 -17.18 -17.10
C ILE A 30 -10.09 -17.24 -17.77
N ASP A 31 -9.61 -18.43 -18.17
CA ASP A 31 -8.32 -18.58 -18.86
C ASP A 31 -8.27 -17.77 -20.18
N GLY A 32 -9.41 -17.64 -20.86
CA GLY A 32 -9.56 -16.80 -22.05
C GLY A 32 -9.40 -15.32 -21.73
N ILE A 33 -10.05 -14.85 -20.66
CA ILE A 33 -9.93 -13.47 -20.16
C ILE A 33 -8.49 -13.19 -19.73
N ASP A 34 -7.85 -14.11 -18.99
CA ASP A 34 -6.48 -13.94 -18.50
C ASP A 34 -5.48 -13.77 -19.65
N ARG A 35 -5.65 -14.53 -20.75
CA ARG A 35 -4.86 -14.33 -21.97
C ARG A 35 -5.06 -12.95 -22.59
N GLN A 36 -6.30 -12.44 -22.60
CA GLN A 36 -6.58 -11.09 -23.10
C GLN A 36 -5.95 -10.02 -22.20
N ILE A 37 -6.07 -10.16 -20.88
CA ILE A 37 -5.43 -9.25 -19.91
C ILE A 37 -3.91 -9.23 -20.14
N GLN A 38 -3.28 -10.39 -20.27
CA GLN A 38 -1.84 -10.48 -20.54
C GLN A 38 -1.46 -9.76 -21.84
N GLY A 39 -2.21 -9.96 -22.92
CA GLY A 39 -2.00 -9.25 -24.20
C GLY A 39 -2.12 -7.73 -24.05
N LEU A 40 -3.18 -7.26 -23.39
CA LEU A 40 -3.41 -5.83 -23.15
C LEU A 40 -2.33 -5.18 -22.28
N ILE A 41 -1.81 -5.89 -21.27
CA ILE A 41 -0.68 -5.42 -20.46
C ILE A 41 0.59 -5.32 -21.32
N ALA A 42 0.85 -6.30 -22.18
CA ALA A 42 2.00 -6.28 -23.08
C ALA A 42 1.92 -5.11 -24.08
N ASP A 43 0.75 -4.88 -24.68
CA ASP A 43 0.52 -3.75 -25.59
C ASP A 43 0.72 -2.42 -24.86
N ARG A 44 0.15 -2.29 -23.65
CA ARG A 44 0.33 -1.10 -22.81
C ARG A 44 1.81 -0.83 -22.50
N ALA A 45 2.56 -1.86 -22.14
CA ALA A 45 4.00 -1.76 -21.90
C ALA A 45 4.76 -1.30 -23.16
N ALA A 46 4.43 -1.85 -24.33
CA ALA A 46 5.03 -1.44 -25.59
C ALA A 46 4.77 0.05 -25.91
N TYR A 47 3.54 0.55 -25.68
CA TYR A 47 3.24 1.97 -25.84
C TYR A 47 3.94 2.85 -24.81
N ALA A 48 4.09 2.40 -23.55
CA ALA A 48 4.87 3.12 -22.55
C ALA A 48 6.34 3.31 -22.99
N LEU A 49 6.94 2.29 -23.60
CA LEU A 49 8.29 2.39 -24.19
C LEU A 49 8.35 3.39 -25.36
N GLN A 50 7.32 3.47 -26.20
CA GLN A 50 7.26 4.45 -27.30
C GLN A 50 7.20 5.88 -26.76
N VAL A 51 6.41 6.13 -25.70
CA VAL A 51 6.38 7.43 -25.01
C VAL A 51 7.76 7.79 -24.45
N GLY A 52 8.49 6.80 -23.92
CA GLY A 52 9.87 6.96 -23.47
C GLY A 52 10.81 7.42 -24.61
N LYS A 53 10.76 6.73 -25.75
CA LYS A 53 11.58 7.02 -26.94
C LYS A 53 11.30 8.40 -27.56
N ALA A 54 10.04 8.84 -27.57
CA ALA A 54 9.64 10.13 -28.11
C ALA A 54 10.23 11.33 -27.34
N LYS A 55 10.69 11.12 -26.09
CA LYS A 55 11.22 12.18 -25.22
C LYS A 55 12.76 12.26 -25.18
N GLY A 56 13.47 11.47 -25.98
CA GLY A 56 14.94 11.50 -26.09
C GLY A 56 15.67 10.56 -25.11
N LYS A 57 16.98 10.33 -25.32
CA LYS A 57 17.81 9.31 -24.65
C LYS A 57 18.41 9.69 -23.28
N LEU A 58 18.12 10.88 -22.75
CA LEU A 58 18.92 11.50 -21.68
C LEU A 58 18.11 12.19 -20.58
N ALA A 59 16.83 11.87 -20.45
CA ALA A 59 16.00 12.41 -19.38
C ALA A 59 16.10 11.47 -18.17
N ALA A 60 16.31 11.99 -16.95
CA ALA A 60 16.38 11.18 -15.74
C ALA A 60 15.03 10.49 -15.47
N ALA A 61 14.97 9.45 -14.63
CA ALA A 61 13.70 8.76 -14.29
C ALA A 61 12.57 9.72 -13.85
N VAL A 62 12.92 10.83 -13.17
CA VAL A 62 12.01 11.95 -12.83
C VAL A 62 11.31 12.56 -14.04
N ASP A 63 11.97 12.64 -15.19
CA ASP A 63 11.43 13.24 -16.40
C ASP A 63 10.36 12.38 -17.10
N TYR A 64 10.25 11.10 -16.70
CA TYR A 64 9.22 10.18 -17.18
C TYR A 64 8.06 10.03 -16.18
N TYR A 65 8.33 10.14 -14.88
CA TYR A 65 7.27 10.11 -13.87
C TYR A 65 6.38 11.36 -13.97
N ARG A 66 5.07 11.13 -14.03
CA ARG A 66 4.04 12.16 -14.19
C ARG A 66 2.89 11.85 -13.22
N PRO A 67 3.00 12.25 -11.94
CA PRO A 67 2.02 11.92 -10.91
C PRO A 67 0.63 12.49 -11.26
N GLU A 68 0.55 13.62 -11.96
CA GLU A 68 -0.70 14.20 -12.41
C GLU A 68 -1.41 13.29 -13.43
N ARG A 69 -0.65 12.67 -14.33
CA ARG A 69 -1.19 11.74 -15.33
C ARG A 69 -1.62 10.44 -14.67
N GLU A 70 -0.83 9.95 -13.71
CA GLU A 70 -1.20 8.77 -12.93
C GLU A 70 -2.52 8.99 -12.18
N ALA A 71 -2.66 10.11 -11.48
CA ALA A 71 -3.88 10.47 -10.76
C ALA A 71 -5.10 10.52 -11.69
N GLN A 72 -4.98 11.12 -12.88
CA GLN A 72 -6.04 11.14 -13.88
C GLN A 72 -6.42 9.73 -14.34
N VAL A 73 -5.44 8.87 -14.62
CA VAL A 73 -5.69 7.49 -15.05
C VAL A 73 -6.40 6.69 -13.98
N LEU A 74 -5.99 6.80 -12.72
CA LEU A 74 -6.63 6.12 -11.59
C LEU A 74 -8.04 6.62 -11.35
N ARG A 75 -8.30 7.94 -11.50
CA ARG A 75 -9.67 8.48 -11.43
C ARG A 75 -10.55 7.91 -12.53
N MET A 76 -10.05 7.87 -13.77
CA MET A 76 -10.78 7.26 -14.88
C MET A 76 -11.02 5.75 -14.69
N VAL A 77 -10.21 5.05 -13.91
CA VAL A 77 -10.45 3.63 -13.54
C VAL A 77 -11.64 3.53 -12.58
N VAL A 78 -11.70 4.41 -11.58
CA VAL A 78 -12.81 4.48 -10.61
C VAL A 78 -14.11 4.91 -11.28
N ASP A 79 -14.08 5.99 -12.07
CA ASP A 79 -15.28 6.57 -12.70
C ASP A 79 -16.00 5.58 -13.63
N ARG A 80 -15.27 4.62 -14.22
CA ARG A 80 -15.81 3.57 -15.10
C ARG A 80 -15.99 2.21 -14.42
N ASN A 81 -15.78 2.11 -13.11
CA ASN A 81 -15.91 0.86 -12.39
C ASN A 81 -17.39 0.50 -12.20
N GLU A 82 -17.89 -0.41 -13.02
CA GLU A 82 -19.23 -1.02 -12.87
C GLU A 82 -19.14 -2.48 -12.38
N GLY A 83 -17.94 -2.92 -12.01
CA GLY A 83 -17.60 -4.31 -11.72
C GLY A 83 -17.82 -4.72 -10.26
N PRO A 84 -17.63 -6.02 -9.96
CA PRO A 84 -17.79 -6.56 -8.61
C PRO A 84 -16.61 -6.26 -7.67
N LEU A 85 -15.49 -5.77 -8.19
CA LEU A 85 -14.32 -5.39 -7.40
C LEU A 85 -14.48 -3.97 -6.87
N SER A 86 -14.03 -3.72 -5.63
CA SER A 86 -14.03 -2.37 -5.09
C SER A 86 -13.05 -1.45 -5.83
N ASP A 87 -13.32 -0.15 -5.79
CA ASP A 87 -12.48 0.88 -6.38
C ASP A 87 -11.04 0.81 -5.86
N GLU A 88 -10.87 0.57 -4.55
CA GLU A 88 -9.56 0.41 -3.92
C GLU A 88 -8.75 -0.72 -4.56
N VAL A 89 -9.37 -1.89 -4.79
CA VAL A 89 -8.70 -3.04 -5.41
C VAL A 89 -8.29 -2.74 -6.85
N LEU A 90 -9.17 -2.11 -7.64
CA LEU A 90 -8.84 -1.76 -9.02
C LEU A 90 -7.74 -0.71 -9.10
N VAL A 91 -7.76 0.30 -8.23
CA VAL A 91 -6.68 1.30 -8.14
C VAL A 91 -5.34 0.62 -7.85
N HIS A 92 -5.31 -0.35 -6.93
CA HIS A 92 -4.10 -1.12 -6.66
C HIS A 92 -3.60 -1.91 -7.88
N VAL A 93 -4.49 -2.62 -8.57
CA VAL A 93 -4.12 -3.40 -9.78
C VAL A 93 -3.56 -2.49 -10.87
N PHE A 94 -4.24 -1.38 -11.18
CA PHE A 94 -3.80 -0.45 -12.20
C PHE A 94 -2.49 0.24 -11.81
N ARG A 95 -2.29 0.58 -10.53
CA ARG A 95 -1.02 1.14 -10.04
C ARG A 95 0.14 0.17 -10.23
N GLU A 96 -0.04 -1.12 -9.94
CA GLU A 96 1.02 -2.12 -10.15
C GLU A 96 1.35 -2.28 -11.65
N ILE A 97 0.35 -2.28 -12.53
CA ILE A 97 0.55 -2.29 -13.99
C ILE A 97 1.32 -1.04 -14.44
N MET A 98 0.97 0.14 -13.90
CA MET A 98 1.65 1.40 -14.21
C MET A 98 3.10 1.40 -13.74
N SER A 99 3.32 1.01 -12.49
CA SER A 99 4.65 0.87 -11.87
C SER A 99 5.54 -0.07 -12.68
N ALA A 100 5.03 -1.25 -13.05
CA ALA A 100 5.76 -2.24 -13.86
C ALA A 100 6.10 -1.73 -15.27
N CYS A 101 5.23 -0.92 -15.89
CA CYS A 101 5.51 -0.33 -17.20
C CYS A 101 6.56 0.80 -17.11
N LEU A 102 6.53 1.60 -16.04
CA LEU A 102 7.49 2.69 -15.84
C LEU A 102 8.90 2.14 -15.56
N ALA A 103 9.00 1.10 -14.74
CA ALA A 103 10.27 0.49 -14.35
C ALA A 103 11.05 -0.16 -15.51
N GLN A 104 10.42 -0.38 -16.67
CA GLN A 104 11.11 -0.85 -17.89
C GLN A 104 12.09 0.18 -18.46
N GLN A 105 11.93 1.47 -18.12
CA GLN A 105 12.82 2.53 -18.55
C GLN A 105 13.95 2.69 -17.54
N GLU A 106 13.60 3.06 -16.31
CA GLU A 106 14.47 3.08 -15.14
C GLU A 106 13.59 3.05 -13.88
N PRO A 107 13.87 2.19 -12.88
CA PRO A 107 13.13 2.20 -11.63
C PRO A 107 13.33 3.52 -10.86
N LEU A 108 12.24 4.13 -10.39
CA LEU A 108 12.32 5.31 -9.53
C LEU A 108 13.02 4.99 -8.22
N LYS A 109 13.99 5.83 -7.83
CA LYS A 109 14.66 5.78 -6.54
C LYS A 109 13.90 6.64 -5.54
N VAL A 110 13.34 6.03 -4.51
CA VAL A 110 12.49 6.72 -3.54
C VAL A 110 13.08 6.59 -2.14
N GLY A 111 13.58 7.70 -1.59
CA GLY A 111 14.08 7.79 -0.23
C GLY A 111 12.95 7.72 0.80
N PHE A 112 13.15 7.02 1.91
CA PHE A 112 12.20 7.00 3.01
C PHE A 112 12.89 6.79 4.36
N LEU A 113 12.21 7.18 5.45
CA LEU A 113 12.71 6.95 6.80
C LEU A 113 12.74 5.44 7.12
N GLY A 114 13.95 4.90 7.17
CA GLY A 114 14.25 3.49 7.40
C GLY A 114 14.16 3.08 8.88
N PRO A 115 14.61 1.85 9.19
CA PRO A 115 15.15 0.84 8.27
C PRO A 115 14.06 0.17 7.41
N GLU A 116 14.42 -0.82 6.59
CA GLU A 116 13.44 -1.59 5.81
C GLU A 116 12.38 -2.25 6.73
N GLY A 117 11.16 -2.39 6.23
CA GLY A 117 10.02 -2.96 6.96
C GLY A 117 9.20 -1.93 7.75
N THR A 118 9.54 -0.63 7.69
CA THR A 118 8.78 0.43 8.34
C THR A 118 7.48 0.77 7.60
N PHE A 119 6.59 1.52 8.27
CA PHE A 119 5.41 2.09 7.64
C PHE A 119 5.77 3.08 6.52
N SER A 120 6.91 3.76 6.60
CA SER A 120 7.43 4.61 5.52
C SER A 120 7.69 3.82 4.24
N GLN A 121 8.28 2.62 4.34
CA GLN A 121 8.44 1.73 3.19
C GLN A 121 7.07 1.30 2.64
N GLN A 122 6.11 0.99 3.52
CA GLN A 122 4.75 0.65 3.09
C GLN A 122 4.08 1.81 2.34
N ALA A 123 4.32 3.05 2.77
CA ALA A 123 3.83 4.25 2.09
C ALA A 123 4.46 4.43 0.70
N VAL A 124 5.78 4.16 0.56
CA VAL A 124 6.47 4.14 -0.74
C VAL A 124 5.82 3.12 -1.67
N LEU A 125 5.68 1.87 -1.23
CA LEU A 125 5.09 0.79 -2.03
C LEU A 125 3.62 1.09 -2.38
N LYS A 126 2.87 1.69 -1.45
CA LYS A 126 1.49 2.10 -1.71
C LYS A 126 1.42 3.19 -2.78
N HIS A 127 2.29 4.20 -2.75
CA HIS A 127 2.23 5.32 -3.68
C HIS A 127 2.83 5.01 -5.06
N PHE A 128 4.03 4.43 -5.11
CA PHE A 128 4.81 4.22 -6.34
C PHE A 128 4.69 2.80 -6.92
N GLY A 129 4.03 1.89 -6.19
CA GLY A 129 3.97 0.47 -6.54
C GLY A 129 5.27 -0.28 -6.25
N ARG A 130 5.24 -1.60 -6.41
CA ARG A 130 6.35 -2.48 -6.03
C ARG A 130 7.60 -2.41 -6.92
N SER A 131 7.50 -1.82 -8.11
CA SER A 131 8.64 -1.74 -9.03
C SER A 131 9.56 -0.54 -8.72
N ALA A 132 9.18 0.33 -7.78
CA ALA A 132 10.03 1.41 -7.30
C ALA A 132 11.18 0.87 -6.43
N HIS A 133 12.37 1.46 -6.59
CA HIS A 133 13.53 1.16 -5.78
C HIS A 133 13.51 2.02 -4.50
N GLY A 134 13.14 1.41 -3.37
CA GLY A 134 13.15 2.08 -2.08
C GLY A 134 14.56 2.23 -1.51
N LEU A 135 14.91 3.43 -1.05
CA LEU A 135 16.17 3.75 -0.38
C LEU A 135 15.89 4.05 1.11
N PRO A 136 16.18 3.10 2.03
CA PRO A 136 16.02 3.34 3.46
C PRO A 136 17.12 4.29 3.98
N LEU A 137 16.71 5.38 4.63
CA LEU A 137 17.61 6.41 5.17
C LEU A 137 17.48 6.52 6.69
N ALA A 138 18.53 7.01 7.37
CA ALA A 138 18.59 6.96 8.83
C ALA A 138 17.72 8.03 9.50
N SER A 139 17.45 9.14 8.81
CA SER A 139 16.65 10.24 9.33
C SER A 139 15.80 10.92 8.24
N ILE A 140 14.87 11.80 8.66
CA ILE A 140 14.03 12.57 7.73
C ILE A 140 14.88 13.60 6.98
N GLU A 141 15.84 14.21 7.66
CA GLU A 141 16.81 15.16 7.10
C GLU A 141 17.63 14.50 5.97
N GLU A 142 18.08 13.25 6.17
CA GLU A 142 18.75 12.50 5.11
C GLU A 142 17.84 12.25 3.90
N VAL A 143 16.54 12.00 4.10
CA VAL A 143 15.58 11.87 2.97
C VAL A 143 15.52 13.15 2.16
N PHE A 144 15.44 14.32 2.80
CA PHE A 144 15.48 15.60 2.11
C PHE A 144 16.81 15.80 1.37
N GLN A 145 17.94 15.54 2.04
CA GLN A 145 19.28 15.73 1.48
C GLN A 145 19.51 14.87 0.23
N GLU A 146 19.13 13.59 0.26
CA GLU A 146 19.31 12.67 -0.86
C GLU A 146 18.46 13.06 -2.08
N VAL A 147 17.27 13.61 -1.85
CA VAL A 147 16.40 14.11 -2.93
C VAL A 147 16.93 15.42 -3.51
N GLU A 148 17.43 16.34 -2.68
CA GLU A 148 18.05 17.58 -3.12
C GLU A 148 19.30 17.31 -3.96
N ASN A 149 20.14 16.37 -3.52
CA ASN A 149 21.35 15.95 -4.23
C ASN A 149 21.05 15.18 -5.53
N GLY A 150 19.82 14.70 -5.71
CA GLY A 150 19.41 13.91 -6.86
C GLY A 150 19.86 12.44 -6.82
N ASN A 151 20.32 11.95 -5.67
CA ASN A 151 20.58 10.54 -5.45
C ASN A 151 19.27 9.73 -5.37
N ALA A 152 18.23 10.35 -4.80
CA ALA A 152 16.85 9.89 -4.86
C ALA A 152 16.03 10.80 -5.80
N ASP A 153 15.10 10.19 -6.55
CA ASP A 153 14.18 10.91 -7.42
C ASP A 153 13.09 11.61 -6.61
N PHE A 154 12.60 10.92 -5.57
CA PHE A 154 11.57 11.37 -4.64
C PHE A 154 11.88 10.94 -3.21
N GLY A 155 11.25 11.60 -2.24
CA GLY A 155 11.27 11.21 -0.84
C GLY A 155 9.86 10.98 -0.32
N VAL A 156 9.69 10.05 0.63
CA VAL A 156 8.43 9.85 1.35
C VAL A 156 8.69 10.07 2.83
N VAL A 157 8.08 11.13 3.37
CA VAL A 157 8.29 11.58 4.75
C VAL A 157 6.95 11.67 5.50
N PRO A 158 6.87 11.20 6.75
CA PRO A 158 5.64 11.30 7.53
C PRO A 158 5.46 12.74 8.02
N VAL A 159 4.25 13.28 7.95
CA VAL A 159 3.96 14.65 8.42
C VAL A 159 3.01 14.68 9.61
N GLU A 160 2.10 13.72 9.70
CA GLU A 160 1.07 13.69 10.73
C GLU A 160 0.66 12.25 11.03
N ASN A 161 0.47 11.92 12.31
CA ASN A 161 -0.16 10.67 12.75
C ASN A 161 -1.38 11.01 13.60
N SER A 162 -2.53 10.37 13.34
CA SER A 162 -3.78 10.70 14.04
C SER A 162 -3.71 10.48 15.56
N GLY A 163 -2.84 9.59 16.04
CA GLY A 163 -2.66 9.33 17.47
C GLY A 163 -1.57 10.19 18.15
N GLN A 164 -0.65 10.79 17.40
CA GLN A 164 0.49 11.54 17.95
C GLN A 164 0.59 13.00 17.51
N GLY A 165 -0.25 13.40 16.56
CA GLY A 165 -0.19 14.72 15.95
C GLY A 165 0.93 14.85 14.93
N THR A 166 1.39 16.08 14.78
CA THR A 166 2.33 16.51 13.74
C THR A 166 3.76 16.09 14.03
N ILE A 167 4.48 15.69 12.98
CA ILE A 167 5.90 15.35 13.05
C ILE A 167 6.69 16.62 12.73
N GLN A 168 7.13 17.30 13.78
CA GLN A 168 7.72 18.64 13.70
C GLN A 168 8.94 18.71 12.79
N VAL A 169 9.83 17.71 12.85
CA VAL A 169 11.05 17.67 12.02
C VAL A 169 10.74 17.76 10.52
N THR A 170 9.64 17.15 10.04
CA THR A 170 9.24 17.26 8.64
C THR A 170 8.85 18.69 8.27
N LEU A 171 8.14 19.39 9.16
CA LEU A 171 7.78 20.80 8.94
C LEU A 171 9.01 21.71 8.99
N ASP A 172 9.93 21.45 9.92
CA ASP A 172 11.16 22.21 10.05
C ASP A 172 12.05 22.05 8.81
N MET A 173 12.06 20.88 8.17
CA MET A 173 12.79 20.69 6.92
C MET A 173 12.22 21.53 5.76
N PHE A 174 10.90 21.81 5.73
CA PHE A 174 10.33 22.70 4.72
C PHE A 174 10.68 24.17 4.90
N LEU A 175 11.23 24.57 6.06
CA LEU A 175 11.75 25.93 6.27
C LEU A 175 13.05 26.18 5.53
N THR A 176 13.89 25.16 5.40
CA THR A 176 15.26 25.28 4.89
C THR A 176 15.46 24.63 3.53
N SER A 177 14.61 23.66 3.19
CA SER A 177 14.66 22.94 1.92
C SER A 177 13.92 23.67 0.80
N ASN A 178 14.43 23.53 -0.43
CA ASN A 178 13.74 24.01 -1.63
C ASN A 178 12.78 22.98 -2.25
N LEU A 179 12.73 21.75 -1.68
CA LEU A 179 11.88 20.68 -2.18
C LEU A 179 10.40 21.06 -2.13
N LYS A 180 9.63 20.40 -2.99
CA LYS A 180 8.21 20.65 -3.21
C LYS A 180 7.42 19.40 -2.84
N ILE A 181 6.20 19.60 -2.37
CA ILE A 181 5.25 18.51 -2.16
C ILE A 181 4.67 18.14 -3.52
N CYS A 182 4.96 16.92 -3.97
CA CYS A 182 4.55 16.38 -5.26
C CYS A 182 3.38 15.39 -5.15
N GLY A 183 2.98 15.05 -3.92
CA GLY A 183 1.89 14.14 -3.64
C GLY A 183 1.74 13.87 -2.15
N GLU A 184 0.70 13.13 -1.80
CA GLU A 184 0.45 12.67 -0.44
C GLU A 184 -0.01 11.21 -0.46
N VAL A 185 0.20 10.52 0.66
CA VAL A 185 -0.34 9.17 0.87
C VAL A 185 -0.75 9.01 2.32
N GLU A 186 -2.01 8.63 2.52
CA GLU A 186 -2.53 8.25 3.83
C GLU A 186 -2.43 6.73 4.00
N LEU A 187 -1.86 6.30 5.11
CA LEU A 187 -1.66 4.90 5.43
C LEU A 187 -2.29 4.58 6.78
N ARG A 188 -3.25 3.65 6.78
CA ARG A 188 -3.76 3.04 8.01
C ARG A 188 -2.68 2.17 8.63
N VAL A 189 -2.40 2.41 9.91
CA VAL A 189 -1.35 1.77 10.67
C VAL A 189 -1.89 0.44 11.22
N HIS A 190 -1.88 -0.57 10.38
CA HIS A 190 -2.19 -1.93 10.83
C HIS A 190 -0.95 -2.56 11.45
N GLN A 191 -1.07 -2.95 12.72
CA GLN A 191 -0.01 -3.63 13.46
C GLN A 191 -0.36 -5.11 13.57
N TYR A 192 0.61 -5.96 13.28
CA TYR A 192 0.46 -7.41 13.34
C TYR A 192 1.45 -8.00 14.33
N LEU A 193 1.05 -9.09 14.98
CA LEU A 193 1.97 -9.96 15.70
C LEU A 193 2.63 -10.89 14.69
N LEU A 194 3.94 -10.77 14.55
CA LEU A 194 4.75 -11.49 13.56
C LEU A 194 5.75 -12.39 14.27
N SER A 195 5.85 -13.66 13.87
CA SER A 195 6.86 -14.59 14.40
C SER A 195 7.40 -15.50 13.29
N ARG A 196 8.54 -16.14 13.53
CA ARG A 196 9.14 -17.06 12.55
C ARG A 196 8.28 -18.31 12.36
N THR A 197 7.76 -18.84 13.47
CA THR A 197 6.95 -20.06 13.47
C THR A 197 5.52 -19.79 12.98
N GLY A 198 5.01 -18.58 13.21
CA GLY A 198 3.61 -18.21 12.98
C GLY A 198 2.65 -18.75 14.03
N ARG A 199 3.17 -19.33 15.11
CA ARG A 199 2.37 -19.92 16.20
C ARG A 199 2.44 -19.05 17.44
N ILE A 200 1.30 -18.89 18.12
CA ILE A 200 1.20 -18.01 19.28
C ILE A 200 1.78 -18.67 20.53
N GLU A 201 1.65 -19.99 20.63
CA GLU A 201 2.12 -20.83 21.72
C GLU A 201 3.64 -20.87 21.88
N ASP A 202 4.39 -20.56 20.82
CA ASP A 202 5.85 -20.51 20.87
C ASP A 202 6.37 -19.20 21.50
N ILE A 203 5.52 -18.18 21.67
CA ILE A 203 5.98 -16.82 21.98
C ILE A 203 6.23 -16.65 23.47
N GLU A 204 7.48 -16.41 23.85
CA GLU A 204 7.90 -16.08 25.21
C GLU A 204 8.26 -14.60 25.37
N ARG A 205 8.67 -13.94 24.28
CA ARG A 205 9.05 -12.52 24.25
C ARG A 205 8.60 -11.81 22.98
N ILE A 206 8.30 -10.53 23.10
CA ILE A 206 7.91 -9.65 22.00
C ILE A 206 8.86 -8.47 21.91
N TYR A 207 9.32 -8.15 20.70
CA TYR A 207 10.06 -6.93 20.40
C TYR A 207 9.17 -5.91 19.68
N SER A 208 9.18 -4.66 20.13
CA SER A 208 8.43 -3.59 19.48
C SER A 208 8.95 -2.21 19.87
N HIS A 209 8.65 -1.19 19.06
CA HIS A 209 8.81 0.19 19.51
C HIS A 209 7.87 0.46 20.71
N PRO A 210 8.28 1.26 21.73
CA PRO A 210 7.44 1.59 22.88
C PRO A 210 6.04 2.10 22.52
N GLN A 211 5.94 2.89 21.46
CA GLN A 211 4.65 3.39 20.97
C GLN A 211 3.74 2.27 20.49
N SER A 212 4.26 1.31 19.73
CA SER A 212 3.46 0.17 19.26
C SER A 212 3.05 -0.75 20.41
N PHE A 213 3.85 -0.84 21.48
CA PHE A 213 3.39 -1.50 22.71
C PHE A 213 2.24 -0.77 23.38
N ALA A 214 2.28 0.56 23.45
CA ALA A 214 1.18 1.35 24.00
C ALA A 214 -0.09 1.18 23.15
N GLN A 215 0.04 1.21 21.82
CA GLN A 215 -1.05 1.06 20.86
C GLN A 215 -1.64 -0.34 20.77
N THR A 216 -1.02 -1.37 21.35
CA THR A 216 -1.49 -2.76 21.34
C THR A 216 -1.70 -3.32 22.75
N SER A 217 -1.71 -2.43 23.74
CA SER A 217 -1.64 -2.81 25.15
C SER A 217 -2.86 -3.63 25.59
N SER A 218 -4.04 -3.32 25.06
CA SER A 218 -5.28 -3.99 25.39
C SER A 218 -5.29 -5.42 24.85
N TRP A 219 -4.90 -5.59 23.57
CA TRP A 219 -4.79 -6.91 22.96
C TRP A 219 -3.73 -7.78 23.66
N LEU A 220 -2.55 -7.23 23.97
CA LEU A 220 -1.49 -7.95 24.66
C LEU A 220 -1.90 -8.38 26.07
N ARG A 221 -2.63 -7.54 26.82
CA ARG A 221 -3.12 -7.89 28.16
C ARG A 221 -4.14 -9.03 28.11
N ALA A 222 -5.00 -9.06 27.10
CA ALA A 222 -6.02 -10.09 26.95
C ALA A 222 -5.45 -11.44 26.47
N ASN A 223 -4.48 -11.42 25.56
CA ASN A 223 -4.03 -12.63 24.86
C ASN A 223 -2.67 -13.15 25.33
N LEU A 224 -1.74 -12.27 25.68
CA LEU A 224 -0.35 -12.61 26.04
C LEU A 224 0.12 -11.91 27.33
N PRO A 225 -0.60 -12.07 28.47
CA PRO A 225 -0.32 -11.31 29.70
C PRO A 225 1.03 -11.64 30.35
N LYS A 226 1.60 -12.81 30.06
CA LYS A 226 2.83 -13.33 30.68
C LYS A 226 4.09 -13.17 29.82
N VAL A 227 3.92 -12.76 28.56
CA VAL A 227 5.02 -12.64 27.60
C VAL A 227 5.87 -11.42 27.92
N GLU A 228 7.19 -11.58 27.85
CA GLU A 228 8.14 -10.48 28.08
C GLU A 228 8.02 -9.43 26.96
N LYS A 229 7.97 -8.15 27.32
CA LYS A 229 7.88 -7.03 26.36
C LYS A 229 9.20 -6.29 26.34
N ILE A 230 9.93 -6.39 25.23
CA ILE A 230 11.27 -5.84 25.09
C ILE A 230 11.23 -4.63 24.13
N PRO A 231 11.34 -3.39 24.65
CA PRO A 231 11.35 -2.20 23.81
C PRO A 231 12.61 -2.12 22.94
N VAL A 232 12.44 -1.70 21.69
CA VAL A 232 13.51 -1.50 20.70
C VAL A 232 13.33 -0.17 19.97
N SER A 233 14.36 0.25 19.22
CA SER A 233 14.39 1.54 18.53
C SER A 233 13.37 1.69 17.39
N SER A 234 12.90 0.58 16.79
CA SER A 234 11.86 0.60 15.77
C SER A 234 11.15 -0.75 15.65
N ASN A 235 9.96 -0.76 15.05
CA ASN A 235 9.22 -2.01 14.79
C ASN A 235 9.97 -2.92 13.82
N ALA A 236 10.67 -2.34 12.86
CA ALA A 236 11.54 -3.06 11.93
C ALA A 236 12.73 -3.71 12.65
N GLU A 237 13.35 -3.01 13.61
CA GLU A 237 14.38 -3.61 14.47
C GLU A 237 13.80 -4.77 15.30
N GLY A 238 12.57 -4.64 15.78
CA GLY A 238 11.88 -5.73 16.47
C GLY A 238 11.71 -6.97 15.58
N ALA A 239 11.24 -6.78 14.34
CA ALA A 239 11.11 -7.85 13.36
C ALA A 239 12.47 -8.46 12.99
N ARG A 240 13.51 -7.64 12.81
CA ARG A 240 14.89 -8.10 12.56
C ARG A 240 15.41 -8.99 13.69
N ARG A 241 15.08 -8.70 14.95
CA ARG A 241 15.46 -9.54 16.11
C ARG A 241 14.65 -10.83 16.15
N ALA A 242 13.32 -10.74 15.97
CA ALA A 242 12.43 -11.89 16.02
C ALA A 242 12.77 -12.94 14.95
N ARG A 243 13.31 -12.56 13.79
CA ARG A 243 13.69 -13.52 12.72
C ARG A 243 14.72 -14.57 13.17
N ASN A 244 15.51 -14.25 14.19
CA ASN A 244 16.60 -15.12 14.64
C ASN A 244 16.18 -16.09 15.75
N SER A 245 14.92 -16.10 16.18
CA SER A 245 14.44 -16.97 17.27
C SER A 245 13.04 -17.51 17.04
N ASP A 246 12.77 -18.74 17.47
CA ASP A 246 11.43 -19.34 17.43
C ASP A 246 10.56 -18.86 18.59
N ASP A 247 11.17 -18.49 19.71
CA ASP A 247 10.50 -18.04 20.94
C ASP A 247 10.06 -16.57 20.91
N ALA A 248 10.36 -15.87 19.81
CA ALA A 248 10.23 -14.43 19.72
C ALA A 248 9.20 -14.03 18.68
N ALA A 249 8.45 -12.98 19.02
CA ALA A 249 7.61 -12.26 18.08
C ALA A 249 7.98 -10.78 18.00
N ALA A 250 7.46 -10.11 16.99
CA ALA A 250 7.56 -8.68 16.82
C ALA A 250 6.18 -8.08 16.54
N ILE A 251 5.98 -6.83 16.96
CA ILE A 251 4.82 -6.04 16.54
C ILE A 251 5.29 -5.07 15.47
N ALA A 252 4.78 -5.25 14.26
CA ALA A 252 5.16 -4.42 13.12
C ALA A 252 4.07 -4.39 12.05
N GLY A 253 4.28 -3.53 11.05
CA GLY A 253 3.45 -3.50 9.85
C GLY A 253 3.71 -4.72 8.94
N GLU A 254 2.88 -4.87 7.92
CA GLU A 254 2.96 -5.98 6.98
C GLU A 254 4.29 -6.04 6.20
N SER A 255 4.86 -4.88 5.87
CA SER A 255 6.15 -4.80 5.18
C SER A 255 7.28 -5.51 5.94
N ALA A 256 7.30 -5.41 7.28
CA ALA A 256 8.30 -6.08 8.10
C ALA A 256 8.20 -7.62 8.00
N GLY A 257 6.98 -8.16 7.87
CA GLY A 257 6.77 -9.60 7.67
C GLY A 257 7.44 -10.10 6.40
N HIS A 258 7.25 -9.37 5.29
CA HIS A 258 7.88 -9.71 4.01
C HIS A 258 9.41 -9.54 4.05
N VAL A 259 9.91 -8.41 4.55
CA VAL A 259 11.34 -8.08 4.58
C VAL A 259 12.13 -9.06 5.46
N TYR A 260 11.57 -9.44 6.61
CA TYR A 260 12.27 -10.28 7.58
C TYR A 260 11.84 -11.75 7.57
N GLY A 261 10.97 -12.16 6.64
CA GLY A 261 10.50 -13.54 6.49
C GLY A 261 9.67 -14.03 7.69
N LEU A 262 8.94 -13.13 8.35
CA LEU A 262 8.09 -13.46 9.49
C LEU A 262 6.65 -13.72 9.04
N LYS A 263 6.02 -14.69 9.69
CA LYS A 263 4.62 -15.05 9.47
C LYS A 263 3.72 -14.28 10.43
N LYS A 264 2.55 -13.88 9.94
CA LYS A 264 1.48 -13.36 10.79
C LYS A 264 1.01 -14.49 11.71
N VAL A 265 1.10 -14.28 13.02
CA VAL A 265 0.58 -15.20 14.03
C VAL A 265 -0.95 -15.21 13.99
N ILE A 266 -1.53 -14.04 13.74
CA ILE A 266 -2.95 -13.85 13.47
C ILE A 266 -3.13 -12.91 12.28
N MET A 267 -4.18 -13.16 11.50
CA MET A 267 -4.43 -12.43 10.26
C MET A 267 -5.03 -11.03 10.49
N SER A 268 -5.72 -10.83 11.60
CA SER A 268 -6.26 -9.53 12.02
C SER A 268 -5.16 -8.66 12.62
N SER A 269 -5.30 -7.35 12.45
CA SER A 269 -4.44 -6.38 13.11
C SER A 269 -4.77 -6.26 14.61
N ILE A 270 -3.80 -5.87 15.44
CA ILE A 270 -3.87 -5.96 16.92
C ILE A 270 -3.85 -4.60 17.65
N GLN A 271 -3.82 -3.49 16.90
CA GLN A 271 -3.87 -2.16 17.49
C GLN A 271 -5.23 -1.89 18.15
N ASP A 272 -5.20 -1.10 19.22
CA ASP A 272 -6.36 -0.74 20.04
C ASP A 272 -7.29 0.23 19.27
N ASP A 273 -6.75 1.09 18.41
CA ASP A 273 -7.50 2.02 17.54
C ASP A 273 -7.37 1.63 16.06
N ALA A 274 -8.50 1.25 15.45
CA ALA A 274 -8.57 0.83 14.05
C ALA A 274 -8.40 2.00 13.06
N ASP A 275 -8.65 3.25 13.50
CA ASP A 275 -8.60 4.44 12.65
C ASP A 275 -7.23 5.14 12.68
N ASN A 276 -6.24 4.56 13.38
CA ASN A 276 -4.88 5.07 13.43
C ASN A 276 -4.30 5.20 12.01
N THR A 277 -4.09 6.44 11.57
CA THR A 277 -3.68 6.77 10.20
C THR A 277 -2.50 7.71 10.25
N THR A 278 -1.51 7.45 9.40
CA THR A 278 -0.36 8.34 9.19
C THR A 278 -0.45 8.96 7.80
N ARG A 279 -0.38 10.28 7.73
CA ARG A 279 -0.24 11.02 6.47
C ARG A 279 1.24 11.20 6.17
N PHE A 280 1.62 10.81 4.96
CA PHE A 280 2.95 11.00 4.40
C PHE A 280 2.88 11.96 3.22
N LEU A 281 3.93 12.75 3.07
CA LEU A 281 4.15 13.62 1.92
C LEU A 281 5.18 13.00 1.00
N VAL A 282 4.93 13.11 -0.30
CA VAL A 282 5.89 12.80 -1.35
C VAL A 282 6.59 14.09 -1.71
N ILE A 283 7.90 14.15 -1.51
CA ILE A 283 8.73 15.32 -1.79
C ILE A 283 9.55 15.10 -3.05
N GLY A 284 9.76 16.16 -3.81
CA GLY A 284 10.55 16.14 -5.03
C GLY A 284 11.07 17.52 -5.41
N ARG A 285 11.91 17.59 -6.44
CA ARG A 285 12.59 18.82 -6.86
C ARG A 285 11.73 19.76 -7.70
N ASN A 286 10.65 19.26 -8.29
CA ASN A 286 9.82 19.97 -9.25
C ASN A 286 8.33 19.97 -8.84
N ILE A 287 7.61 21.03 -9.22
CA ILE A 287 6.14 21.06 -9.19
C ILE A 287 5.64 20.44 -10.50
N PHE A 288 4.63 19.58 -10.40
CA PHE A 288 4.00 18.94 -11.54
C PHE A 288 2.76 19.74 -12.02
N PRO A 289 2.34 19.58 -13.28
CA PRO A 289 1.10 20.18 -13.76
C PRO A 289 -0.12 19.72 -12.96
N THR A 290 -1.22 20.47 -13.05
CA THR A 290 -2.45 20.18 -12.30
C THR A 290 -3.10 18.87 -12.74
N SER A 291 -3.58 18.08 -11.76
CA SER A 291 -4.37 16.86 -12.00
C SER A 291 -5.88 17.13 -12.07
N GLY A 292 -6.29 18.35 -11.73
CA GLY A 292 -7.68 18.81 -11.69
C GLY A 292 -8.37 18.63 -10.34
N HIS A 293 -7.81 17.83 -9.43
CA HIS A 293 -8.21 17.81 -8.02
C HIS A 293 -6.95 17.83 -7.16
N ASP A 294 -6.38 19.02 -7.02
CA ASP A 294 -5.09 19.23 -6.39
C ASP A 294 -5.27 19.82 -4.99
N ARG A 295 -4.34 19.49 -4.08
CA ARG A 295 -4.24 20.13 -2.77
C ARG A 295 -3.03 21.06 -2.79
N THR A 296 -3.17 22.21 -2.13
CA THR A 296 -2.08 23.18 -1.94
C THR A 296 -1.77 23.26 -0.45
N SER A 297 -0.52 23.02 -0.09
CA SER A 297 -0.01 23.25 1.26
C SER A 297 0.84 24.51 1.26
N VAL A 298 0.57 25.40 2.22
CA VAL A 298 1.33 26.65 2.41
C VAL A 298 1.73 26.71 3.88
N LEU A 299 2.98 27.09 4.11
CA LEU A 299 3.52 27.31 5.43
C LEU A 299 3.79 28.81 5.56
N VAL A 300 3.07 29.47 6.49
CA VAL A 300 3.12 30.92 6.71
C VAL A 300 3.73 31.16 8.09
N PHE A 301 4.78 31.98 8.13
CA PHE A 301 5.48 32.38 9.35
C PHE A 301 5.36 33.89 9.54
#